data_AF-A0A170UUJ0-F1
#
_entry.id   AF-A0A170UUJ0-F1
#
_cell.length_a   1.000
_cell.length_b   1.000
_cell.length_c   1.000
_cell.angle_alpha   90.00
_cell.angle_beta   90.00
_cell.angle_gamma   90.00
#
_symmetry.space_group_name_H-M   'P 1'
#
loop_
_entity.id
_entity.type
_entity.pdbx_description
1 polymer ?
#
loop_
_entity_poly.entity_id
_entity_poly.type
_entity_poly.pdbx_seq_one_letter_code
_entity_poly.pdbx_strand_id
1 'polypeptide(L)'
;VYYYMRCLMSSNPMLTARESLISLFDDNRKKYEAVDRKRKEERARKEREKMKEKEGSGGGYRREIWIHPGGGKNVHRTTSTCAADFDSEDEELYSASNIEVNKRFCMSYLHVHGKIFTKIGLESLTETSVQMLREFRALLQHSPIPLNSTRFLQLFALNMFAIEITQ
;
A
#
# COMPACT_ATOMS: atom_id res chain seq x y z
N VAL A 1 11.18 -4.41 16.86
CA VAL A 1 11.50 -3.09 16.24
C VAL A 1 11.52 -1.97 17.27
N TYR A 2 10.39 -1.60 17.89
CA TYR A 2 10.34 -0.51 18.90
C TYR A 2 11.46 -0.56 19.95
N TYR A 3 11.62 -1.68 20.66
CA TYR A 3 12.65 -1.78 21.70
C TYR A 3 14.09 -1.70 21.17
N TYR A 4 14.36 -2.25 19.98
CA TYR A 4 15.69 -2.13 19.38
C TYR A 4 16.00 -0.69 18.96
N MET A 5 15.04 0.05 18.40
CA MET A 5 15.23 1.46 18.06
C MET A 5 15.39 2.33 19.32
N ARG A 6 14.61 2.06 20.38
CA ARG A 6 14.80 2.72 21.69
C ARG A 6 16.18 2.45 22.29
N CYS A 7 16.70 1.24 22.13
CA CYS A 7 18.05 0.88 22.56
C CYS A 7 19.11 1.71 21.79
N LEU A 8 18.98 1.82 20.47
CA LEU A 8 19.90 2.64 19.66
C LEU A 8 19.84 4.14 19.97
N MET A 9 18.70 4.63 20.45
CA MET A 9 18.51 6.03 20.85
C MET A 9 18.79 6.30 22.33
N SER A 10 19.23 5.30 23.08
CA SER A 10 19.57 5.49 24.49
C SER A 10 20.97 6.09 24.63
N SER A 11 21.26 6.69 25.79
CA SER A 11 22.58 7.26 26.08
C SER A 11 23.72 6.23 26.05
N ASN A 12 23.40 4.92 26.15
CA ASN A 12 24.35 3.83 26.03
C ASN A 12 23.84 2.80 25.00
N PRO A 13 24.02 3.07 23.70
CA PRO A 13 23.42 2.25 22.64
C PRO A 13 24.11 0.90 22.49
N MET A 14 23.31 -0.17 22.32
CA MET A 14 23.84 -1.49 21.96
C MET A 14 23.83 -1.65 20.44
N LEU A 15 25.00 -1.62 19.80
CA LEU A 15 25.12 -1.67 18.34
C LEU A 15 24.57 -2.96 17.71
N THR A 16 24.57 -4.07 18.45
CA THR A 16 23.95 -5.34 18.01
C THR A 16 22.44 -5.24 17.78
N ALA A 17 21.77 -4.22 18.35
CA ALA A 17 20.38 -3.90 18.03
C ALA A 17 20.21 -3.48 16.57
N ARG A 18 21.24 -2.88 15.95
CA ARG A 18 21.23 -2.50 14.53
C ARG A 18 21.15 -3.71 13.63
N GLU A 19 21.98 -4.72 13.88
CA GLU A 19 22.00 -5.98 13.13
C GLU A 19 20.67 -6.72 13.27
N SER A 20 20.12 -6.74 14.50
CA SER A 20 18.80 -7.30 14.77
C SER A 20 17.69 -6.58 13.98
N LEU A 21 17.78 -5.25 13.85
CA LEU A 21 16.83 -4.47 13.05
C LEU A 21 16.96 -4.74 11.55
N ILE A 22 18.18 -4.86 11.02
CA ILE A 22 18.41 -5.21 9.62
C ILE A 22 17.71 -6.54 9.29
N SER A 23 17.92 -7.57 10.11
CA SER A 23 17.29 -8.88 9.94
C SER A 23 15.75 -8.80 10.00
N LEU A 24 15.21 -8.12 11.02
CA LEU A 24 13.75 -7.94 11.16
C LEU A 24 13.12 -7.21 9.98
N PHE A 25 13.78 -6.20 9.43
CA PHE A 25 13.29 -5.45 8.29
C PHE A 25 13.39 -6.24 6.99
N ASP A 26 14.45 -7.03 6.79
CA ASP A 26 14.55 -7.91 5.63
C ASP A 26 13.48 -9.01 5.64
N ASP A 27 13.22 -9.61 6.80
CA ASP A 27 12.14 -10.59 6.97
C ASP A 27 10.76 -9.96 6.70
N ASN A 28 10.52 -8.74 7.18
CA ASN A 28 9.29 -8.03 6.92
C ASN A 28 9.16 -7.65 5.43
N ARG A 29 10.25 -7.22 4.78
CA ARG A 29 10.30 -6.92 3.35
C ARG A 29 9.89 -8.12 2.51
N LYS A 30 10.48 -9.30 2.74
CA LYS A 30 10.13 -10.53 2.01
C LYS A 30 8.65 -10.88 2.17
N LYS A 31 8.09 -10.72 3.38
CA LYS A 31 6.67 -10.96 3.65
C LYS A 31 5.78 -9.96 2.91
N TYR A 32 6.13 -8.68 2.98
CA TYR A 32 5.39 -7.61 2.29
C TYR A 32 5.39 -7.83 0.77
N GLU A 33 6.55 -8.05 0.16
CA GLU A 33 6.68 -8.25 -1.29
C GLU A 33 5.92 -9.50 -1.77
N ALA A 34 5.90 -10.59 -0.97
CA ALA A 34 5.12 -11.78 -1.29
C ALA A 34 3.61 -11.51 -1.27
N VAL A 35 3.12 -10.77 -0.28
CA VAL A 35 1.70 -10.40 -0.15
C VAL A 35 1.30 -9.42 -1.26
N ASP A 36 2.12 -8.40 -1.52
CA ASP A 36 1.86 -7.40 -2.57
C ASP A 36 1.85 -8.04 -3.96
N ARG A 37 2.80 -8.93 -4.25
CA ARG A 37 2.82 -9.69 -5.50
C ARG A 37 1.55 -10.50 -5.68
N LYS A 38 1.13 -11.25 -4.65
CA LYS A 38 -0.13 -12.02 -4.69
C LYS A 38 -1.34 -11.11 -4.93
N ARG A 39 -1.39 -9.94 -4.28
CA ARG A 39 -2.48 -8.97 -4.45
C ARG A 39 -2.49 -8.36 -5.86
N LYS A 40 -1.33 -8.09 -6.45
CA LYS A 40 -1.19 -7.60 -7.84
C LYS A 40 -1.60 -8.67 -8.85
N GLU A 41 -1.20 -9.92 -8.65
CA GLU A 41 -1.60 -11.05 -9.50
C GLU A 41 -3.11 -11.31 -9.44
N GLU A 42 -3.72 -11.26 -8.25
CA GLU A 42 -5.16 -11.41 -8.09
C GLU A 42 -5.94 -10.28 -8.77
N ARG A 43 -5.45 -9.03 -8.65
CA ARG A 43 -6.01 -7.87 -9.36
C ARG A 43 -5.94 -8.05 -10.87
N ALA A 44 -4.77 -8.42 -11.40
CA ALA A 44 -4.59 -8.67 -12.83
C ALA A 44 -5.47 -9.83 -13.34
N ARG A 45 -5.72 -10.86 -12.52
CA ARG A 45 -6.65 -11.95 -12.86
C ARG A 45 -8.09 -11.47 -12.92
N LYS A 46 -8.56 -10.74 -11.91
CA LYS A 46 -9.91 -10.16 -11.85
C LYS A 46 -10.17 -9.21 -13.03
N GLU A 47 -9.17 -8.41 -13.40
CA GLU A 47 -9.26 -7.50 -14.55
C GLU A 47 -9.39 -8.28 -15.88
N ARG A 48 -8.60 -9.34 -16.07
CA ARG A 48 -8.70 -10.23 -17.24
C ARG A 48 -10.06 -10.92 -17.33
N GLU A 49 -10.65 -11.32 -16.21
CA GLU A 49 -11.99 -11.92 -16.16
C GLU A 49 -13.06 -10.89 -16.56
N LYS A 50 -13.02 -9.67 -15.99
CA LYS A 50 -13.93 -8.57 -16.37
C LYS A 50 -13.85 -8.21 -17.85
N MET A 51 -12.64 -8.21 -18.45
CA MET A 51 -12.46 -7.98 -19.88
C MET A 51 -13.13 -9.07 -20.72
N LYS A 52 -12.96 -10.35 -20.33
CA LYS A 52 -13.61 -11.48 -21.02
C LYS A 52 -15.13 -11.45 -20.90
N GLU A 53 -15.70 -11.03 -19.77
CA GLU A 53 -17.16 -10.89 -19.60
C GLU A 53 -17.74 -9.76 -20.48
N LYS A 54 -17.00 -8.64 -20.62
CA LYS A 54 -17.38 -7.55 -21.53
C LYS A 54 -17.30 -7.96 -23.00
N GLU A 55 -16.34 -8.81 -23.36
CA GLU A 55 -16.24 -9.39 -24.72
C GLU A 55 -17.29 -10.49 -24.96
N GLY A 56 -17.57 -11.34 -23.96
CA GLY A 56 -18.51 -12.46 -24.03
C GLY A 56 -20.00 -12.08 -23.94
N SER A 57 -20.31 -10.92 -23.35
CA SER A 57 -21.66 -10.32 -23.37
C SER A 57 -21.95 -9.54 -24.67
N GLY A 58 -20.98 -9.52 -25.59
CA GLY A 58 -21.03 -8.84 -26.88
C GLY A 58 -21.78 -9.62 -27.96
N GLY A 59 -23.02 -10.02 -27.68
CA GLY A 59 -23.98 -10.29 -28.74
C GLY A 59 -24.28 -9.01 -29.51
N GLY A 60 -23.49 -8.70 -30.54
CA GLY A 60 -23.89 -7.80 -31.63
C GLY A 60 -24.17 -6.33 -31.27
N TYR A 61 -23.34 -5.66 -30.46
CA TYR A 61 -23.47 -4.20 -30.34
C TYR A 61 -22.92 -3.52 -31.60
N ARG A 62 -23.81 -2.76 -32.26
CA ARG A 62 -23.50 -1.86 -33.38
C ARG A 62 -22.34 -0.94 -32.99
N ARG A 63 -21.22 -1.04 -33.72
CA ARG A 63 -20.10 -0.10 -33.60
C ARG A 63 -20.52 1.24 -34.21
N GLU A 64 -20.71 2.27 -33.39
CA GLU A 64 -20.83 3.64 -33.89
C GLU A 64 -19.44 4.18 -34.26
N ILE A 65 -19.33 4.68 -35.49
CA ILE A 65 -18.12 5.31 -36.03
C ILE A 65 -18.48 6.77 -36.27
N TRP A 66 -17.83 7.68 -35.54
CA TRP A 66 -17.98 9.12 -35.76
C TRP A 66 -17.10 9.53 -36.94
N ILE A 67 -17.71 9.80 -38.09
CA ILE A 67 -17.01 10.29 -39.28
C ILE A 67 -17.00 11.81 -39.23
N HIS A 68 -15.82 12.40 -39.08
CA HIS A 68 -15.68 13.87 -39.07
C HIS A 68 -15.84 14.42 -40.50
N PRO A 69 -16.67 15.46 -40.74
CA PRO A 69 -16.96 15.98 -42.09
C PRO A 69 -15.75 16.58 -42.84
N GLY A 70 -14.59 16.71 -42.19
CA GLY A 70 -13.35 17.24 -42.77
C GLY A 70 -12.28 16.19 -43.11
N GLY A 71 -12.60 14.88 -43.07
CA GLY A 71 -11.63 13.83 -43.44
C GLY A 71 -10.43 13.65 -42.50
N GLY A 72 -10.46 14.26 -41.32
CA GLY A 72 -9.44 14.09 -40.29
C GLY A 72 -9.42 12.65 -39.76
N LYS A 73 -8.22 12.09 -39.53
CA LYS A 73 -8.03 10.74 -38.97
C LYS A 73 -8.92 10.52 -37.76
N ASN A 74 -9.62 9.39 -37.73
CA ASN A 74 -10.41 8.92 -36.59
C ASN A 74 -9.56 8.96 -35.33
N VAL A 75 -9.72 9.99 -34.51
CA VAL A 75 -9.23 9.97 -33.14
C VAL A 75 -10.16 9.01 -32.42
N HIS A 76 -9.65 7.81 -32.10
CA HIS A 76 -10.32 6.88 -31.20
C HIS A 76 -10.57 7.64 -29.89
N ARG A 77 -11.74 8.26 -29.76
CA ARG A 77 -12.18 8.89 -28.53
C ARG A 77 -12.62 7.75 -27.62
N THR A 78 -11.69 7.22 -26.85
CA THR A 78 -11.97 6.37 -25.70
C THR A 78 -12.61 7.23 -24.62
N THR A 79 -13.84 7.69 -24.83
CA THR A 79 -14.73 8.11 -23.73
C THR A 79 -15.37 6.86 -23.14
N SER A 80 -14.55 5.94 -22.68
CA SER A 80 -14.89 5.18 -21.49
C SER A 80 -14.20 5.98 -20.41
N THR A 81 -14.95 6.80 -19.67
CA THR A 81 -14.59 7.11 -18.29
C THR A 81 -14.48 5.78 -17.56
N CYS A 82 -13.35 5.09 -17.70
CA CYS A 82 -12.79 4.30 -16.63
C CYS A 82 -12.53 5.31 -15.52
N ALA A 83 -13.57 5.60 -14.73
CA ALA A 83 -13.36 6.08 -13.38
C ALA A 83 -12.36 5.08 -12.82
N ALA A 84 -11.12 5.55 -12.63
CA ALA A 84 -10.08 4.69 -12.13
C ALA A 84 -10.62 4.11 -10.82
N ASP A 85 -10.47 2.79 -10.62
CA ASP A 85 -10.98 1.97 -9.51
C ASP A 85 -10.49 2.43 -8.11
N PHE A 86 -10.04 3.69 -7.96
CA PHE A 86 -9.59 4.32 -6.71
C PHE A 86 -10.61 4.15 -5.57
N ASP A 87 -11.90 4.11 -5.86
CA ASP A 87 -12.93 3.96 -4.84
C ASP A 87 -13.06 2.49 -4.34
N SER A 88 -12.80 1.51 -5.20
CA SER A 88 -12.97 0.09 -4.86
C SER A 88 -11.94 -0.43 -3.86
N GLU A 89 -10.71 0.08 -3.89
CA GLU A 89 -9.66 -0.36 -2.94
C GLU A 89 -9.89 0.20 -1.54
N ASP A 90 -10.34 1.46 -1.45
CA ASP A 90 -10.69 2.09 -0.19
C ASP A 90 -11.95 1.43 0.39
N GLU A 91 -12.95 1.12 -0.43
CA GLU A 91 -14.15 0.37 -0.01
C GLU A 91 -13.80 -1.04 0.51
N GLU A 92 -12.91 -1.78 -0.16
CA GLU A 92 -12.41 -3.07 0.35
C GLU A 92 -11.76 -2.91 1.73
N LEU A 93 -10.90 -1.88 1.89
CA LEU A 93 -10.22 -1.59 3.16
C LEU A 93 -11.19 -1.23 4.29
N TYR A 94 -12.22 -0.44 4.02
CA TYR A 94 -13.22 -0.07 5.03
C TYR A 94 -14.18 -1.21 5.38
N SER A 95 -14.40 -2.15 4.45
CA SER A 95 -15.19 -3.36 4.69
C SER A 95 -14.45 -4.46 5.47
N ALA A 96 -13.11 -4.40 5.49
CA ALA A 96 -12.27 -5.39 6.15
C ALA A 96 -12.41 -5.32 7.68
N SER A 97 -12.14 -6.44 8.35
CA SER A 97 -12.15 -6.48 9.82
C SER A 97 -11.02 -5.62 10.40
N ASN A 98 -11.23 -5.06 11.60
CA ASN A 98 -10.18 -4.30 12.30
C ASN A 98 -8.88 -5.10 12.49
N ILE A 99 -8.97 -6.42 12.72
CA ILE A 99 -7.82 -7.33 12.84
C ILE A 99 -7.04 -7.38 11.52
N GLU A 100 -7.75 -7.49 10.41
CA GLU A 100 -7.15 -7.55 9.08
C GLU A 100 -6.49 -6.23 8.70
N VAL A 101 -7.19 -5.11 8.86
CA VAL A 101 -6.65 -3.78 8.57
C VAL A 101 -5.43 -3.50 9.46
N ASN A 102 -5.47 -3.86 10.75
CA ASN A 102 -4.33 -3.69 11.65
C ASN A 102 -3.12 -4.53 11.21
N LYS A 103 -3.34 -5.77 10.73
CA LYS A 103 -2.27 -6.63 10.23
C LYS A 103 -1.65 -6.06 8.95
N ARG A 104 -2.48 -5.58 8.02
CA ARG A 104 -2.02 -4.88 6.79
C ARG A 104 -1.19 -3.66 7.17
N PHE A 105 -1.75 -2.76 7.99
CA PHE A 105 -1.07 -1.56 8.47
C PHE A 105 0.27 -1.85 9.15
N CYS A 106 0.32 -2.78 10.11
CA CYS A 106 1.57 -3.10 10.80
C CYS A 106 2.65 -3.62 9.85
N MET A 107 2.27 -4.37 8.81
CA MET A 107 3.19 -4.89 7.81
C MET A 107 3.73 -3.76 6.92
N SER A 108 2.85 -2.93 6.37
CA SER A 108 3.21 -1.78 5.52
C SER A 108 4.02 -0.74 6.30
N TYR A 109 3.65 -0.49 7.56
CA TYR A 109 4.36 0.43 8.44
C TYR A 109 5.81 0.00 8.67
N LEU A 110 6.03 -1.29 8.97
CA LEU A 110 7.38 -1.82 9.10
C LEU A 110 8.14 -1.85 7.77
N HIS A 111 7.45 -2.05 6.64
CA HIS A 111 8.09 -2.01 5.34
C HIS A 111 8.62 -0.61 4.98
N VAL A 112 7.81 0.43 5.21
CA VAL A 112 8.19 1.84 5.02
C VAL A 112 9.36 2.20 5.94
N HIS A 113 9.27 1.88 7.23
CA HIS A 113 10.36 2.09 8.19
C HIS A 113 11.63 1.32 7.82
N GLY A 114 11.50 0.11 7.28
CA GLY A 114 12.61 -0.70 6.79
C GLY A 114 13.33 -0.06 5.60
N LYS A 115 12.59 0.50 4.64
CA LYS A 115 13.16 1.27 3.51
C LYS A 115 13.94 2.48 4.03
N ILE A 116 13.35 3.25 4.95
CA ILE A 116 14.00 4.44 5.54
C ILE A 116 15.26 4.06 6.34
N PHE A 117 15.22 2.96 7.08
CA PHE A 117 16.31 2.50 7.92
C PHE A 117 17.48 1.92 7.11
N THR A 118 17.18 1.08 6.12
CA THR A 118 18.19 0.41 5.29
C THR A 118 18.69 1.27 4.14
N LYS A 119 17.95 2.33 3.77
CA LYS A 119 18.14 3.16 2.57
C LYS A 119 18.02 2.36 1.26
N ILE A 120 17.33 1.21 1.29
CA ILE A 120 17.11 0.35 0.12
C ILE A 120 15.66 0.48 -0.34
N GLY A 121 15.45 0.54 -1.66
CA GLY A 121 14.12 0.55 -2.25
C GLY A 121 13.40 1.90 -2.10
N LEU A 122 14.14 3.01 -2.03
CA LEU A 122 13.56 4.35 -1.82
C LEU A 122 12.80 4.86 -3.04
N GLU A 123 13.05 4.32 -4.23
CA GLU A 123 12.33 4.65 -5.47
C GLU A 123 10.82 4.36 -5.40
N SER A 124 10.41 3.44 -4.53
CA SER A 124 8.99 3.10 -4.27
C SER A 124 8.52 3.55 -2.88
N LEU A 125 9.30 4.37 -2.16
CA LEU A 125 8.96 4.81 -0.80
C LEU A 125 7.64 5.58 -0.77
N THR A 126 7.43 6.50 -1.73
CA THR A 126 6.21 7.31 -1.79
C THR A 126 4.97 6.45 -1.98
N GLU A 127 5.00 5.52 -2.94
CA GLU A 127 3.88 4.60 -3.22
C GLU A 127 3.54 3.76 -1.97
N THR A 128 4.55 3.13 -1.38
CA THR A 128 4.37 2.30 -0.18
C THR A 128 3.92 3.09 1.05
N SER A 129 4.34 4.36 1.18
CA SER A 129 3.89 5.25 2.26
C SER A 129 2.43 5.66 2.08
N VAL A 130 1.99 5.95 0.85
CA VAL A 130 0.58 6.25 0.56
C VAL A 130 -0.30 5.06 0.91
N GLN A 131 0.11 3.85 0.51
CA GLN A 131 -0.63 2.61 0.85
C GLN A 131 -0.72 2.40 2.37
N MET A 132 0.40 2.56 3.10
CA MET A 132 0.43 2.50 4.56
C MET A 132 -0.53 3.53 5.20
N LEU A 133 -0.58 4.77 4.68
CA LEU A 133 -1.46 5.82 5.20
C LEU A 133 -2.94 5.52 4.93
N ARG A 134 -3.30 4.92 3.79
CA ARG A 134 -4.66 4.44 3.52
C ARG A 134 -5.09 3.40 4.56
N GLU A 135 -4.23 2.43 4.84
CA GLU A 135 -4.49 1.40 5.85
C GLU A 135 -4.61 2.00 7.26
N PHE A 136 -3.76 2.97 7.61
CA PHE A 136 -3.86 3.66 8.89
C PHE A 136 -5.17 4.46 9.01
N ARG A 137 -5.57 5.15 7.94
CA ARG A 137 -6.86 5.88 7.89
C ARG A 137 -8.04 4.93 8.10
N ALA A 138 -8.08 3.80 7.41
CA ALA A 138 -9.11 2.78 7.62
C ALA A 138 -9.12 2.26 9.06
N LEU A 139 -7.94 2.02 9.64
CA LEU A 139 -7.82 1.57 11.02
C LEU A 139 -8.41 2.55 12.03
N LEU A 140 -8.21 3.85 11.81
CA LEU A 140 -8.71 4.93 12.68
C LEU A 140 -10.22 5.14 12.58
N GLN A 141 -10.87 4.66 11.52
CA GLN A 141 -12.32 4.81 11.35
C GLN A 141 -13.13 3.75 12.08
N HIS A 142 -12.52 2.65 12.55
CA HIS A 142 -13.21 1.66 13.37
C HIS A 142 -13.57 2.21 14.75
N SER A 143 -14.76 1.82 15.25
CA SER A 143 -15.21 2.11 16.60
C SER A 143 -15.54 0.81 17.35
N PRO A 144 -14.95 0.55 18.52
CA PRO A 144 -13.89 1.35 19.15
C PRO A 144 -12.58 1.28 18.35
N ILE A 145 -11.74 2.33 18.48
CA ILE A 145 -10.45 2.38 17.79
C ILE A 145 -9.59 1.18 18.24
N PRO A 146 -9.08 0.35 17.32
CA PRO A 146 -8.36 -0.89 17.63
C PRO A 146 -6.89 -0.65 18.08
N LEU A 147 -6.57 0.57 18.51
CA LEU A 147 -5.25 0.98 18.99
C LEU A 147 -5.40 1.65 20.35
N ASN A 148 -4.63 1.16 21.33
CA ASN A 148 -4.53 1.81 22.64
C ASN A 148 -3.45 2.90 22.65
N SER A 149 -3.43 3.73 23.69
CA SER A 149 -2.48 4.85 23.85
C SER A 149 -1.02 4.39 23.80
N THR A 150 -0.69 3.23 24.37
CA THR A 150 0.65 2.65 24.32
C THR A 150 1.10 2.36 22.89
N ARG A 151 0.20 1.83 22.05
CA ARG A 151 0.49 1.58 20.63
C ARG A 151 0.70 2.87 19.86
N PHE A 152 -0.10 3.91 20.10
CA PHE A 152 0.14 5.23 19.50
C PHE A 152 1.50 5.80 19.89
N LEU A 153 1.87 5.76 21.17
CA LEU A 153 3.18 6.22 21.62
C LEU A 153 4.33 5.47 20.95
N GLN A 154 4.20 4.15 20.77
CA GLN A 154 5.19 3.37 20.04
C GLN A 154 5.31 3.79 18.57
N LEU A 155 4.18 4.07 17.88
CA LEU A 155 4.21 4.57 16.50
C LEU A 155 4.88 5.95 16.43
N PHE A 156 4.53 6.88 17.31
CA PHE A 156 5.17 8.20 17.35
C PHE A 156 6.68 8.11 17.61
N ALA A 157 7.10 7.27 18.57
CA ALA A 157 8.52 7.09 18.86
C ALA A 157 9.29 6.50 17.66
N LEU A 158 8.67 5.58 16.91
CA LEU A 158 9.25 5.03 15.68
C LEU A 158 9.36 6.11 14.60
N ASN A 159 8.36 6.96 14.43
CA ASN A 159 8.42 8.09 13.48
C ASN A 159 9.53 9.08 13.83
N MET A 160 9.67 9.42 15.12
CA MET A 160 10.76 10.30 15.56
C MET A 160 12.14 9.66 15.30
N PHE A 161 12.28 8.36 15.56
CA PHE A 161 13.51 7.64 15.21
C PHE A 161 13.82 7.70 13.71
N ALA A 162 12.81 7.50 12.86
CA ALA A 162 12.98 7.56 11.41
C ALA A 162 13.46 8.93 10.92
N ILE A 163 13.02 10.02 11.56
CA ILE A 163 13.49 11.39 11.29
C ILE A 163 14.93 11.57 11.74
N GLU A 164 15.30 11.07 12.93
CA GLU A 164 16.66 11.19 13.44
C GLU A 164 17.68 10.53 12.52
N ILE A 165 17.40 9.31 12.04
CA ILE A 165 18.33 8.55 11.19
C ILE A 165 18.36 8.99 9.71
N THR A 166 17.56 9.99 9.35
CA THR A 166 17.57 10.59 8.00
C THR A 166 18.28 11.93 7.95
N GLN A 167 18.61 12.52 9.10
CA GLN A 167 19.52 13.66 9.21
C GLN A 167 20.97 13.22 9.05
#